data_AF-A0A524PI41-F1
#
_entry.id   AF-A0A524PI41-F1
#
_cell.length_a   1.000
_cell.length_b   1.000
_cell.length_c   1.000
_cell.angle_alpha   90.00
_cell.angle_beta   90.00
_cell.angle_gamma   90.00
#
_symmetry.space_group_name_H-M   'P 1'
#
loop_
_entity.id
_entity.type
_entity.pdbx_description
1 polymer ?
#
loop_
_entity_poly.entity_id
_entity_poly.type
_entity_poly.pdbx_seq_one_letter_code
_entity_poly.pdbx_strand_id
1 'polypeptide(L)' 'MVHAINGEENFKQSVLDSSVPVLVDFWAQWCAPCLAAAPIVEELSGEYEGKVT' A
#
# COMPACT_ATOMS: atom_id res chain seq x y z
N MET A 1 3.09 -8.24 -0.74
CA MET A 1 4.21 -7.33 -1.07
C MET A 1 3.64 -5.95 -1.27
N VAL A 2 4.20 -4.95 -0.58
CA VAL A 2 3.78 -3.56 -0.71
C VAL A 2 4.37 -2.92 -1.98
N HIS A 3 3.56 -2.13 -2.70
CA HIS A 3 3.93 -1.51 -3.97
C HIS A 3 4.09 0.01 -3.82
N ALA A 4 5.19 0.56 -4.34
CA ALA A 4 5.40 2.01 -4.35
C ALA A 4 4.59 2.66 -5.47
N ILE A 5 3.74 3.62 -5.11
CA ILE A 5 2.90 4.37 -6.07
C ILE A 5 3.44 5.78 -6.27
N ASN A 6 3.75 6.15 -7.53
CA ASN A 6 4.29 7.46 -7.87
C ASN A 6 3.55 8.09 -9.05
N GLY A 7 2.90 9.23 -8.81
CA GLY A 7 2.17 10.00 -9.83
C GLY A 7 0.74 9.49 -10.11
N GLU A 8 -0.03 10.33 -10.79
CA GLU A 8 -1.48 10.11 -10.99
C GLU A 8 -1.81 8.91 -11.87
N GLU A 9 -1.04 8.68 -12.94
CA GLU A 9 -1.28 7.55 -13.86
C GLU A 9 -1.14 6.21 -13.15
N ASN A 10 -0.04 6.05 -12.39
CA ASN A 10 0.20 4.82 -11.64
C ASN A 10 -0.83 4.64 -10.51
N PHE A 11 -1.22 5.72 -9.83
CA PHE A 11 -2.30 5.66 -8.84
C PHE A 11 -3.63 5.22 -9.48
N LYS A 12 -3.97 5.75 -10.65
CA LYS A 12 -5.19 5.35 -11.36
C LYS A 12 -5.17 3.85 -11.69
N GLN A 13 -4.09 3.37 -12.31
CA GLN A 13 -3.98 1.98 -12.75
C GLN A 13 -3.93 0.98 -11.58
N SER A 14 -3.18 1.28 -10.52
CA SER A 14 -2.94 0.36 -9.41
C SER A 14 -3.99 0.45 -8.29
N VAL A 15 -4.65 1.60 -8.14
CA VAL A 15 -5.61 1.85 -7.05
C VAL A 15 -7.03 1.99 -7.57
N LEU A 16 -7.29 2.94 -8.48
CA LEU A 16 -8.66 3.27 -8.90
C LEU A 16 -9.27 2.22 -9.83
N ASP A 17 -8.47 1.65 -10.70
CA ASP A 17 -8.89 0.63 -11.68
C ASP A 17 -8.75 -0.81 -11.11
N SER A 18 -8.41 -0.97 -9.83
CA SER A 18 -8.24 -2.28 -9.19
C SER A 18 -9.57 -3.05 -9.09
N SER A 19 -9.52 -4.34 -9.41
CA SER A 19 -10.64 -5.27 -9.27
C SER A 19 -10.79 -5.84 -7.86
N VAL A 20 -9.82 -5.60 -6.98
CA VAL A 20 -9.83 -5.99 -5.57
C VAL A 20 -9.64 -4.76 -4.68
N PRO A 21 -10.10 -4.78 -3.41
CA PRO A 21 -9.85 -3.69 -2.48
C PRO A 21 -8.36 -3.37 -2.34
N VAL A 22 -8.03 -2.09 -2.18
CA VAL A 22 -6.66 -1.61 -2.08
C VAL A 22 -6.44 -0.91 -0.75
N LEU A 23 -5.38 -1.29 -0.02
CA LEU A 23 -4.95 -0.59 1.19
C LEU A 23 -3.82 0.37 0.83
N VAL A 24 -4.05 1.68 1.02
CA VAL A 24 -3.05 2.71 0.71
C VAL A 24 -2.42 3.23 2.00
N ASP A 25 -1.11 3.02 2.15
CA ASP A 25 -0.31 3.63 3.21
C ASP A 25 0.25 4.99 2.77
N PHE A 26 -0.33 6.07 3.29
CA PHE A 26 0.17 7.42 3.08
C PHE A 26 1.27 7.74 4.11
N TRP A 27 2.52 7.63 3.68
CA TRP A 27 3.68 7.82 4.54
C TRP A 27 4.66 8.87 3.99
N ALA A 28 5.71 9.16 4.77
CA ALA A 28 6.83 9.98 4.35
C ALA A 28 8.10 9.58 5.11
N GLN A 29 9.29 9.84 4.53
CA GLN A 29 10.59 9.50 5.14
C GLN A 29 10.83 10.15 6.52
N TRP A 30 10.16 11.27 6.79
CA TRP A 30 10.23 11.99 8.06
C TRP A 30 9.10 11.61 9.04
N CYS A 31 8.21 10.69 8.68
CA CYS A 31 7.12 10.24 9.54
C CYS A 31 7.56 9.04 10.40
N ALA A 32 8.11 9.31 11.58
CA ALA A 32 8.54 8.25 12.50
C ALA A 32 7.42 7.25 12.88
N PRO A 33 6.16 7.67 13.16
CA PRO A 33 5.08 6.72 13.39
C PRO A 33 4.76 5.83 12.17
N CYS A 34 4.84 6.38 10.95
CA CYS A 34 4.61 5.60 9.73
C CYS A 34 5.69 4.52 9.55
N LEU A 35 6.96 4.86 9.80
CA LEU A 35 8.06 3.91 9.75
C LEU A 35 7.90 2.76 10.77
N ALA A 36 7.32 3.04 11.93
CA ALA A 36 7.01 2.00 12.92
C ALA A 36 5.86 1.07 12.48
N ALA A 37 4.92 1.58 11.67
CA ALA A 37 3.80 0.80 11.13
C ALA A 37 4.17 -0.01 9.89
N ALA A 38 5.16 0.43 9.10
CA ALA A 38 5.59 -0.22 7.86
C ALA A 38 5.79 -1.76 7.95
N PRO A 39 6.50 -2.32 8.95
CA PRO A 39 6.65 -3.78 9.05
C PRO A 39 5.33 -4.52 9.30
N ILE A 40 4.37 -3.89 10.00
CA ILE A 40 3.06 -4.46 10.25
C ILE A 40 2.24 -4.49 8.96
N VAL A 41 2.31 -3.42 8.16
CA VAL A 41 1.63 -3.37 6.84
C VAL A 41 2.22 -4.42 5.89
N GLU A 42 3.54 -4.64 5.90
CA GLU A 42 4.17 -5.67 5.08
C GLU A 42 3.71 -7.09 5.48
N GLU A 43 3.63 -7.38 6.79
CA GLU A 43 3.12 -8.65 7.32
C GLU A 43 1.65 -8.89 6.89
N LEU A 44 0.79 -7.88 7.07
CA LEU A 44 -0.61 -7.95 6.65
C LEU A 44 -0.76 -8.16 5.14
N SER A 45 0.16 -7.65 4.32
CA SER A 45 0.13 -7.87 2.86
C SER A 45 0.22 -9.34 2.49
N GLY A 46 0.91 -10.16 3.30
CA GLY A 46 0.98 -11.61 3.11
C GLY A 46 -0.29 -12.31 3.59
N GLU A 47 -0.84 -11.90 4.74
CA GLU A 47 -2.07 -12.51 5.29
C GLU A 47 -3.31 -12.28 4.42
N TYR A 48 -3.35 -11.14 3.72
CA TYR A 48 -4.46 -10.73 2.87
C TYR A 48 -4.24 -11.00 1.38
N GLU A 49 -3.25 -11.83 1.01
CA GLU A 49 -2.98 -12.19 -0.38
C GLU A 49 -4.26 -12.67 -1.11
N GLY A 50 -4.53 -12.08 -2.28
CA GLY A 50 -5.71 -12.38 -3.08
C GLY A 50 -7.02 -11.80 -2.56
N LYS A 51 -7.03 -11.10 -1.41
CA LYS A 51 -8.19 -10.42 -0.83
C LYS A 51 -8.07 -8.91 -0.85
N VAL A 52 -6.86 -8.39 -0.61
CA VAL A 52 -6.49 -6.97 -0.64
C VAL A 52 -5.13 -6.85 -1.31
N THR A 53 -4.88 -5.74 -2.01
CA THR A 53 -3.57 -5.41 -2.59
C THR A 53 -3.09 -4.03 -2.19
#